data_AF-A0A957CTV2-F1
#
_entry.id   AF-A0A957CTV2-F1
#
_cell.length_a   1.000
_cell.length_b   1.000
_cell.length_c   1.000
_cell.angle_alpha   90.00
_cell.angle_beta   90.00
_cell.angle_gamma   90.00
#
_symmetry.space_group_name_H-M   'P 1'
#
loop_
_entity.id
_entity.type
_entity.pdbx_description
1 polymer ?
#
loop_
_entity_poly.entity_id
_entity_poly.type
_entity_poly.pdbx_seq_one_letter_code
_entity_poly.pdbx_strand_id
1 'polypeptide(L)'
;MTTPDSPNPSVFANRSIVILAAVAGLALITAVTLGIILLRQSDNETANDPTPFPTDLETNINNDPLVVGIDGNSTITVTLDTPVTLALGNQSFAVQTQAVAADQVWSPNLADEETAVWVYGSIVNYIVGLSRTDENQALLEGLQPGDEIALTTRGGINYTFTFDSRRTVSTANRDVFAQNMPGITLLLLGGEGNERLVVNGRYLVSESTAGQSNIVNLGETAQLDNVQITVPSVSYVPDRPEVPNGFAFFQIDYEIQNVGLTALDTKLLQLTLVDNVGNQYALNPAASQLGNFPALGGFLNAGQVLQATAGYQIPLGLTSDTLNWFVARTDSGAQIQVSLPFTGSPSAAAQSTSITLLQADVGEDLTTLTLVGQVTNLNNQPIVITESDISLTSADGSSYLMVATNPPLPWSVPAGQTVQFSVTYQRPNVGTAVFNVLSQSFQLTGLR
;
A
#
# COMPACT_ATOMS: atom_id res chain seq x y z
N MET A 1 -54.42 21.26 99.69
CA MET A 1 -54.06 20.23 100.67
C MET A 1 -53.37 19.11 99.89
N THR A 2 -52.23 18.63 100.39
CA THR A 2 -51.47 17.40 100.01
C THR A 2 -50.80 17.28 98.62
N THR A 3 -49.46 17.34 98.64
CA THR A 3 -48.47 16.66 97.77
C THR A 3 -48.50 15.13 97.97
N PRO A 4 -47.66 14.31 97.30
CA PRO A 4 -47.17 14.25 95.91
C PRO A 4 -47.47 12.86 95.27
N ASP A 5 -47.12 12.62 93.99
CA ASP A 5 -46.38 11.39 93.64
C ASP A 5 -45.74 11.48 92.24
N SER A 6 -44.51 11.00 92.14
CA SER A 6 -43.79 10.67 90.90
C SER A 6 -43.51 9.18 90.94
N PRO A 7 -43.56 8.47 89.80
CA PRO A 7 -42.27 8.09 89.21
C PRO A 7 -42.22 8.17 87.68
N ASN A 8 -41.20 8.88 87.19
CA ASN A 8 -40.10 8.48 86.29
C ASN A 8 -40.20 7.22 85.37
N PRO A 9 -39.27 7.05 84.40
CA PRO A 9 -39.48 7.24 82.97
C PRO A 9 -39.19 5.94 82.17
N SER A 10 -39.34 5.98 80.85
CA SER A 10 -38.48 5.31 79.84
C SER A 10 -39.30 4.96 78.61
N VAL A 11 -38.89 5.47 77.45
CA VAL A 11 -38.40 4.67 76.31
C VAL A 11 -37.60 5.62 75.41
N PHE A 12 -36.30 5.77 75.71
CA PHE A 12 -35.32 5.86 74.63
C PHE A 12 -35.22 4.46 74.03
N ALA A 13 -35.85 4.21 72.89
CA ALA A 13 -35.59 3.04 72.03
C ALA A 13 -36.26 3.35 70.68
N ASN A 14 -35.57 3.58 69.58
CA ASN A 14 -34.46 2.79 69.08
C ASN A 14 -33.60 3.66 68.15
N ARG A 15 -32.33 3.86 68.50
CA ARG A 15 -31.34 4.45 67.58
C ARG A 15 -31.24 3.67 66.27
N SER A 16 -31.51 2.36 66.31
CA SER A 16 -31.60 1.49 65.12
C SER A 16 -32.73 1.87 64.17
N ILE A 17 -33.90 2.34 64.65
CA ILE A 17 -34.99 2.81 63.79
C ILE A 17 -34.63 4.13 63.11
N VAL A 18 -33.94 5.02 63.84
CA VAL A 18 -33.47 6.31 63.28
C VAL A 18 -32.38 6.08 62.23
N ILE A 19 -31.46 5.13 62.46
CA ILE A 19 -30.42 4.76 61.48
C ILE A 19 -31.05 4.07 60.26
N LEU A 20 -32.02 3.17 60.45
CA LEU A 20 -32.71 2.51 59.34
C LEU A 20 -33.51 3.52 58.49
N ALA A 21 -34.15 4.49 59.14
CA ALA A 21 -34.84 5.59 58.44
C ALA A 21 -33.87 6.50 57.68
N ALA A 22 -32.67 6.76 58.24
CA ALA A 22 -31.64 7.53 57.55
C ALA A 22 -31.05 6.79 56.35
N VAL A 23 -30.79 5.49 56.45
CA VAL A 23 -30.28 4.66 55.35
C VAL A 23 -31.35 4.48 54.26
N ALA A 24 -32.61 4.27 54.64
CA ALA A 24 -33.72 4.22 53.69
C ALA A 24 -33.91 5.56 52.97
N GLY A 25 -33.78 6.68 53.68
CA GLY A 25 -33.82 8.02 53.10
C GLY A 25 -32.67 8.25 52.11
N LEU A 26 -31.45 7.84 52.46
CA LEU A 26 -30.30 7.95 51.57
C LEU A 26 -30.47 7.09 50.31
N ALA A 27 -30.91 5.84 50.45
CA ALA A 27 -31.14 4.94 49.31
C ALA A 27 -32.23 5.46 48.37
N LEU A 28 -33.28 6.10 48.91
CA LEU A 28 -34.36 6.70 48.13
C LEU A 28 -33.87 7.93 47.38
N ILE A 29 -33.00 8.75 47.99
CA ILE A 29 -32.33 9.86 47.31
C ILE A 29 -31.45 9.34 46.17
N THR A 30 -30.67 8.28 46.38
CA THR A 30 -29.81 7.68 45.34
C THR A 30 -30.63 7.09 44.18
N ALA A 31 -31.76 6.44 44.48
CA ALA A 31 -32.65 5.90 43.46
C ALA A 31 -33.34 7.00 42.64
N VAL A 32 -33.70 8.12 43.29
CA VAL A 32 -34.26 9.30 42.61
C VAL A 32 -33.20 10.00 41.76
N THR A 33 -31.97 10.17 42.23
CA THR A 33 -30.89 10.73 41.39
C THR A 33 -30.54 9.82 40.23
N LEU A 34 -30.49 8.49 40.43
CA LEU A 34 -30.25 7.54 39.34
C LEU A 34 -31.42 7.51 38.34
N GLY A 35 -32.65 7.62 38.82
CA GLY A 35 -33.85 7.77 37.99
C GLY A 35 -33.83 9.06 37.16
N ILE A 36 -33.39 10.19 37.74
CA ILE A 36 -33.23 11.45 37.01
C ILE A 36 -32.09 11.37 35.98
N ILE A 37 -31.00 10.65 36.28
CA ILE A 37 -29.90 10.44 35.33
C ILE A 37 -30.34 9.55 34.16
N LEU A 38 -31.10 8.49 34.43
CA LEU A 38 -31.63 7.59 33.38
C LEU A 38 -32.76 8.24 32.56
N LEU A 39 -33.61 9.06 33.18
CA LEU A 39 -34.62 9.86 32.47
C LEU A 39 -33.99 11.00 31.65
N ARG A 40 -32.85 11.55 32.09
CA ARG A 40 -32.06 12.50 31.27
C ARG A 40 -31.28 11.83 30.15
N GLN A 41 -31.05 10.52 30.22
CA GLN A 41 -30.39 9.76 29.15
C GLN A 41 -31.35 9.20 28.10
N SER A 42 -32.67 9.31 28.28
CA SER A 42 -33.68 8.72 27.38
C SER A 42 -34.42 9.72 26.47
N ASP A 43 -34.20 11.02 26.64
CA ASP A 43 -34.79 12.06 25.77
C ASP A 43 -33.74 12.74 24.87
N ASN A 44 -33.04 11.96 24.05
CA ASN A 44 -32.34 12.52 22.89
C ASN A 44 -32.26 11.51 21.73
N GLU A 45 -33.41 10.98 21.33
CA GLU A 45 -33.65 10.62 19.93
C GLU A 45 -34.72 11.55 19.34
N THR A 46 -34.26 12.65 18.74
CA THR A 46 -34.98 13.30 17.66
C THR A 46 -34.00 13.58 16.53
N ALA A 47 -34.36 13.03 15.37
CA ALA A 47 -33.73 13.23 14.09
C ALA A 47 -33.64 14.71 13.68
N ASN A 48 -32.61 14.99 12.87
CA ASN A 48 -32.38 16.17 12.04
C ASN A 48 -32.03 17.49 12.76
N ASP A 49 -30.77 17.61 13.18
CA ASP A 49 -30.01 18.87 13.07
C ASP A 49 -28.53 18.51 12.81
N PRO A 50 -27.85 19.14 11.82
CA PRO A 50 -26.44 18.87 11.56
C PRO A 50 -25.60 19.29 12.76
N THR A 51 -24.71 18.40 13.20
CA THR A 51 -23.79 18.60 14.33
C THR A 51 -23.10 19.98 14.27
N PRO A 52 -23.04 20.73 15.39
CA PRO A 52 -22.38 22.01 15.45
C PRO A 52 -20.87 21.83 15.25
N PHE A 53 -20.31 22.51 14.25
CA PHE A 53 -18.87 22.64 14.11
C PHE A 53 -18.31 23.42 15.31
N PRO A 54 -17.12 23.07 15.83
CA PRO A 54 -16.41 23.94 16.76
C PRO A 54 -16.20 25.28 16.06
N THR A 55 -16.78 26.33 16.63
CA THR A 55 -16.44 27.70 16.28
C THR A 55 -15.08 27.98 16.90
N ASP A 56 -14.17 28.54 16.10
CA ASP A 56 -12.79 28.93 16.40
C ASP A 56 -11.75 27.79 16.47
N LEU A 57 -11.16 27.51 15.30
CA LEU A 57 -9.82 26.94 15.18
C LEU A 57 -8.93 27.93 14.43
N GLU A 58 -8.44 28.95 15.14
CA GLU A 58 -7.08 29.42 14.88
C GLU A 58 -6.13 28.34 15.45
N THR A 59 -5.84 27.32 14.66
CA THR A 59 -4.80 26.34 15.01
C THR A 59 -3.65 26.43 14.03
N ASN A 60 -2.57 27.03 14.53
CA ASN A 60 -1.20 26.75 14.15
C ASN A 60 -1.02 25.21 14.07
N ILE A 61 -0.91 24.64 12.87
CA ILE A 61 -0.60 23.22 12.68
C ILE A 61 0.91 23.04 12.91
N ASN A 62 1.31 23.04 14.18
CA ASN A 62 2.60 22.50 14.61
C ASN A 62 2.34 21.16 15.30
N ASN A 63 2.82 20.08 14.67
CA ASN A 63 3.20 18.80 15.28
C ASN A 63 2.19 18.05 16.17
N ASP A 64 0.97 17.75 15.71
CA ASP A 64 0.24 16.61 16.32
C ASP A 64 -0.45 15.73 15.28
N PRO A 65 -0.30 14.39 15.32
CA PRO A 65 -1.05 13.48 14.47
C PRO A 65 -2.54 13.50 14.88
N LEU A 66 -3.40 13.91 13.95
CA LEU A 66 -4.85 13.88 14.14
C LEU A 66 -5.34 12.42 14.16
N VAL A 67 -5.84 11.97 15.31
CA VAL A 67 -6.46 10.66 15.51
C VAL A 67 -7.88 10.69 14.96
N VAL A 68 -8.12 10.00 13.84
CA VAL A 68 -9.48 9.68 13.40
C VAL A 68 -9.77 8.24 13.80
N GLY A 69 -10.56 8.08 14.86
CA GLY A 69 -11.02 6.78 15.33
C GLY A 69 -12.07 6.21 14.41
N ILE A 70 -11.69 5.22 13.61
CA ILE A 70 -12.62 4.19 13.14
C ILE A 70 -12.54 3.10 14.23
N ASP A 71 -13.70 2.77 14.79
CA ASP A 71 -13.94 1.59 15.63
C ASP A 71 -12.84 1.14 16.61
N GLY A 72 -12.71 1.87 17.73
CA GLY A 72 -12.45 1.32 19.08
C GLY A 72 -11.19 0.49 19.37
N ASN A 73 -10.39 0.03 18.39
CA ASN A 73 -9.19 -0.76 18.65
C ASN A 73 -8.17 -0.85 17.50
N SER A 74 -8.29 -0.01 16.45
CA SER A 74 -7.38 -0.06 15.30
C SER A 74 -6.97 1.33 14.82
N THR A 75 -5.92 1.93 15.39
CA THR A 75 -5.28 3.12 14.79
C THR A 75 -4.33 2.67 13.67
N ILE A 76 -4.71 2.88 12.41
CA ILE A 76 -3.78 2.86 11.29
C ILE A 76 -3.20 4.27 11.18
N THR A 77 -1.96 4.45 11.63
CA THR A 77 -1.21 5.69 11.42
C THR A 77 -0.61 5.64 10.02
N VAL A 78 -1.31 6.17 9.02
CA VAL A 78 -0.69 6.45 7.71
C VAL A 78 0.01 7.80 7.83
N THR A 79 1.32 7.79 8.04
CA THR A 79 2.13 9.00 7.84
C THR A 79 2.21 9.25 6.34
N LEU A 80 1.30 10.08 5.81
CA LEU A 80 1.39 10.60 4.45
C LEU A 80 2.70 11.39 4.34
N ASP A 81 3.55 11.07 3.36
CA ASP A 81 4.78 11.81 3.15
C ASP A 81 4.45 13.18 2.57
N THR A 82 4.48 14.20 3.43
CA THR A 82 4.02 15.55 3.08
C THR A 82 5.14 16.34 2.41
N PRO A 83 4.86 17.08 1.33
CA PRO A 83 5.79 18.07 0.79
C PRO A 83 6.22 19.09 1.84
N VAL A 84 7.51 19.43 1.85
CA VAL A 84 8.10 20.44 2.76
C VAL A 84 8.75 21.58 2.00
N THR A 85 9.19 21.36 0.77
CA THR A 85 9.85 22.39 -0.05
C THR A 85 9.38 22.30 -1.50
N LEU A 86 9.09 23.44 -2.11
CA LEU A 86 8.88 23.62 -3.54
C LEU A 86 9.99 24.51 -4.09
N ALA A 87 10.67 24.11 -5.16
CA ALA A 87 11.65 24.93 -5.85
C ALA A 87 11.21 25.20 -7.30
N LEU A 88 11.31 26.46 -7.69
CA LEU A 88 10.91 26.98 -8.99
C LEU A 88 12.03 27.90 -9.50
N GLY A 89 12.80 27.43 -10.49
CA GLY A 89 14.00 28.15 -10.92
C GLY A 89 14.98 28.38 -9.76
N ASN A 90 15.26 29.65 -9.45
CA ASN A 90 16.15 30.03 -8.35
C ASN A 90 15.42 30.33 -7.02
N GLN A 91 14.09 30.17 -6.98
CA GLN A 91 13.28 30.42 -5.79
C GLN A 91 12.90 29.13 -5.09
N SER A 92 12.77 29.19 -3.77
CA SER A 92 12.35 28.08 -2.93
C SER A 92 11.29 28.55 -1.94
N PHE A 93 10.23 27.74 -1.80
CA PHE A 93 9.09 28.01 -0.94
C PHE A 93 8.98 26.91 0.10
N ALA A 94 8.73 27.30 1.36
CA ALA A 94 8.35 26.37 2.39
C ALA A 94 6.92 25.90 2.12
N VAL A 95 6.69 24.58 2.09
CA VAL A 95 5.36 24.02 1.81
C VAL A 95 4.63 23.68 3.10
N GLN A 96 3.49 24.33 3.30
CA GLN A 96 2.57 24.04 4.39
C GLN A 96 1.44 23.14 3.91
N THR A 97 1.04 22.18 4.74
CA THR A 97 -0.06 21.28 4.43
C THR A 97 -1.39 21.89 4.84
N GLN A 98 -2.39 21.84 3.97
CA GLN A 98 -3.72 22.34 4.26
C GLN A 98 -4.83 21.42 3.75
N ALA A 99 -5.85 21.20 4.58
CA ALA A 99 -7.07 20.54 4.15
C ALA A 99 -7.99 21.53 3.39
N VAL A 100 -8.61 21.08 2.31
CA VAL A 100 -9.61 21.89 1.59
C VAL A 100 -10.94 21.83 2.37
N ALA A 101 -11.52 22.99 2.66
CA ALA A 101 -12.79 23.09 3.36
C ALA A 101 -13.95 22.47 2.56
N ALA A 102 -15.05 22.12 3.25
CA ALA A 102 -16.19 21.40 2.67
C ALA A 102 -16.94 22.18 1.57
N ASP A 103 -16.76 23.49 1.48
CA ASP A 103 -17.26 24.34 0.39
C ASP A 103 -16.48 24.15 -0.94
N GLN A 104 -15.39 23.38 -0.89
CA GLN A 104 -14.44 23.09 -1.97
C GLN A 104 -13.80 24.33 -2.61
N VAL A 105 -14.07 25.54 -2.12
CA VAL A 105 -13.45 26.77 -2.64
C VAL A 105 -12.12 26.93 -1.96
N TRP A 106 -11.07 26.38 -2.59
CA TRP A 106 -9.73 26.53 -2.07
C TRP A 106 -9.20 27.94 -2.35
N SER A 107 -9.22 28.79 -1.32
CA SER A 107 -8.70 30.17 -1.34
C SER A 107 -8.04 30.49 0.01
N PRO A 108 -6.91 29.84 0.31
CA PRO A 108 -6.23 30.08 1.58
C PRO A 108 -5.62 31.47 1.65
N ASN A 109 -5.66 32.05 2.84
CA ASN A 109 -4.98 33.30 3.12
C ASN A 109 -3.49 33.02 3.36
N LEU A 110 -2.66 33.36 2.39
CA LEU A 110 -1.21 33.25 2.48
C LEU A 110 -0.67 34.62 2.88
N ALA A 111 -0.28 34.76 4.14
CA ALA A 111 0.30 36.01 4.66
C ALA A 111 1.77 36.18 4.22
N ASP A 112 2.46 35.08 3.93
CA ASP A 112 3.90 35.05 3.64
C ASP A 112 4.17 34.73 2.15
N GLU A 113 5.07 35.51 1.53
CA GLU A 113 5.38 35.43 0.10
C GLU A 113 6.28 34.23 -0.26
N GLU A 114 7.02 33.69 0.72
CA GLU A 114 7.91 32.52 0.61
C GLU A 114 7.23 31.21 1.05
N THR A 115 5.92 31.25 1.31
CA THR A 115 5.15 30.07 1.72
C THR A 115 4.24 29.60 0.60
N ALA A 116 4.36 28.31 0.29
CA ALA A 116 3.44 27.60 -0.57
C ALA A 116 2.51 26.72 0.29
N VAL A 117 1.29 26.47 -0.18
CA VAL A 117 0.34 25.57 0.49
C VAL A 117 0.00 24.40 -0.40
N TRP A 118 0.10 23.19 0.14
CA TRP A 118 -0.26 21.96 -0.54
C TRP A 118 -1.60 21.44 -0.06
N VAL A 119 -2.44 21.01 -1.00
CA VAL A 119 -3.70 20.34 -0.70
C VAL A 119 -3.43 18.94 -0.15
N TYR A 120 -3.78 18.73 1.11
CA TYR A 120 -3.65 17.46 1.78
C TYR A 120 -4.31 16.32 0.99
N GLY A 121 -3.57 15.23 0.78
CA GLY A 121 -4.04 14.04 0.05
C GLY A 121 -3.83 14.08 -1.47
N SER A 122 -3.31 15.18 -2.03
CA SER A 122 -3.01 15.28 -3.47
C SER A 122 -1.63 14.67 -3.80
N ILE A 123 -1.58 13.33 -3.85
CA ILE A 123 -0.34 12.54 -3.99
C ILE A 123 -0.06 12.02 -5.40
N VAL A 124 -1.06 12.00 -6.29
CA VAL A 124 -0.86 11.62 -7.71
C VAL A 124 -0.48 12.87 -8.51
N ASN A 125 -1.25 13.93 -8.33
CA ASN A 125 -0.96 15.26 -8.86
C ASN A 125 -0.80 16.20 -7.68
N TYR A 126 0.42 16.68 -7.40
CA TYR A 126 0.67 17.57 -6.27
C TYR A 126 0.03 18.93 -6.52
N ILE A 127 -0.94 19.32 -5.70
CA ILE A 127 -1.65 20.58 -5.89
C ILE A 127 -1.11 21.59 -4.89
N VAL A 128 -0.41 22.59 -5.40
CA VAL A 128 0.31 23.59 -4.60
C VAL A 128 -0.13 25.00 -4.98
N GLY A 129 -0.32 25.83 -3.97
CA GLY A 129 -0.83 27.19 -4.07
C GLY A 129 0.22 28.19 -3.65
N LEU A 130 0.40 29.24 -4.44
CA LEU A 130 1.30 30.35 -4.17
C LEU A 130 0.49 31.64 -4.01
N SER A 131 0.95 32.55 -3.15
CA SER A 131 0.34 33.86 -2.99
C SER A 131 0.54 34.70 -4.25
N ARG A 132 -0.47 35.50 -4.61
CA ARG A 132 -0.35 36.45 -5.71
C ARG A 132 0.49 37.64 -5.26
N THR A 133 1.74 37.62 -5.71
CA THR A 133 2.66 38.76 -5.70
C THR A 133 3.12 39.03 -7.13
N ASP A 134 3.61 40.24 -7.42
CA ASP A 134 4.17 40.55 -8.74
C ASP A 134 5.32 39.58 -9.11
N GLU A 135 6.07 39.14 -8.10
CA GLU A 135 7.20 38.21 -8.25
C GLU A 135 6.72 36.78 -8.56
N ASN A 136 5.78 36.22 -7.79
CA ASN A 136 5.24 34.87 -8.04
C ASN A 136 4.46 34.82 -9.36
N GLN A 137 3.77 35.90 -9.71
CA GLN A 137 3.10 36.01 -11.01
C GLN A 137 4.12 36.00 -12.15
N ALA A 138 5.17 36.83 -12.07
CA ALA A 138 6.23 36.86 -13.07
C ALA A 138 6.97 35.53 -13.17
N LEU A 139 7.20 34.84 -12.05
CA LEU A 139 7.80 33.51 -12.01
C LEU A 139 6.97 32.49 -12.81
N LEU A 140 5.68 32.37 -12.51
CA LEU A 140 4.79 31.41 -13.17
C LEU A 140 4.54 31.75 -14.65
N GLU A 141 4.45 33.05 -14.98
CA GLU A 141 4.35 33.52 -16.38
C GLU A 141 5.66 33.37 -17.16
N GLY A 142 6.79 33.35 -16.45
CA GLY A 142 8.13 33.17 -17.01
C GLY A 142 8.45 31.73 -17.40
N LEU A 143 7.74 30.74 -16.85
CA LEU A 143 8.01 29.33 -17.11
C LEU A 143 7.85 28.95 -18.59
N GLN A 144 8.84 28.25 -19.12
CA GLN A 144 8.95 27.77 -20.49
C GLN A 144 9.08 26.24 -20.54
N PRO A 145 8.76 25.59 -21.68
CA PRO A 145 9.01 24.16 -21.85
C PRO A 145 10.46 23.79 -21.58
N GLY A 146 10.68 22.83 -20.69
CA GLY A 146 12.00 22.42 -20.22
C GLY A 146 12.39 22.99 -18.85
N ASP A 147 11.67 23.99 -18.34
CA ASP A 147 11.89 24.48 -16.98
C ASP A 147 11.43 23.44 -15.96
N GLU A 148 12.25 23.28 -14.92
CA GLU A 148 12.04 22.30 -13.86
C GLU A 148 11.32 22.91 -12.66
N ILE A 149 10.47 22.07 -12.07
CA ILE A 149 9.75 22.32 -10.83
C ILE A 149 10.11 21.17 -9.90
N ALA A 150 10.73 21.44 -8.77
CA ALA A 150 11.16 20.39 -7.84
C ALA A 150 10.35 20.44 -6.54
N LEU A 151 9.94 19.28 -6.04
CA LEU A 151 9.17 19.14 -4.81
C LEU A 151 9.87 18.15 -3.89
N THR A 152 10.32 18.62 -2.73
CA THR A 152 10.94 17.78 -1.71
C THR A 152 9.92 17.45 -0.63
N THR A 153 9.83 16.17 -0.29
CA THR A 153 8.98 15.65 0.78
C THR A 153 9.70 15.56 2.11
N ARG A 154 8.95 15.41 3.20
CA ARG A 154 9.50 15.23 4.54
C ARG A 154 10.35 13.96 4.65
N GLY A 155 10.01 12.92 3.89
CA GLY A 155 10.76 11.68 3.76
C GLY A 155 12.05 11.82 2.95
N GLY A 156 12.35 13.00 2.41
CA GLY A 156 13.56 13.29 1.65
C GLY A 156 13.49 12.91 0.17
N ILE A 157 12.33 12.46 -0.32
CA ILE A 157 12.10 12.18 -1.75
C ILE A 157 12.00 13.52 -2.48
N ASN A 158 12.78 13.67 -3.55
CA ASN A 158 12.71 14.82 -4.45
C ASN A 158 12.01 14.42 -5.76
N TYR A 159 10.88 15.05 -6.04
CA TYR A 159 10.15 14.87 -7.30
C TYR A 159 10.46 16.02 -8.25
N THR A 160 10.92 15.72 -9.45
CA THR A 160 11.08 16.71 -10.51
C THR A 160 9.92 16.67 -11.49
N PHE A 161 9.43 17.83 -11.88
CA PHE A 161 8.41 18.01 -12.90
C PHE A 161 8.93 18.98 -13.96
N THR A 162 8.50 18.82 -15.20
CA THR A 162 8.74 19.82 -16.25
C THR A 162 7.49 20.62 -16.51
N PHE A 163 7.66 21.90 -16.80
CA PHE A 163 6.58 22.73 -17.30
C PHE A 163 5.91 22.08 -18.53
N ASP A 164 4.60 21.92 -18.47
CA ASP A 164 3.79 21.39 -19.57
C ASP A 164 2.89 22.46 -20.17
N SER A 165 2.09 23.12 -19.33
CA SER A 165 1.13 24.12 -19.80
C SER A 165 0.79 25.16 -18.74
N ARG A 166 0.31 26.31 -19.21
CA ARG A 166 -0.24 27.39 -18.38
C ARG A 166 -1.56 27.88 -18.93
N ARG A 167 -2.50 28.18 -18.04
CA ARG A 167 -3.81 28.70 -18.41
C ARG A 167 -4.43 29.50 -17.28
N THR A 168 -5.24 30.49 -17.65
CA THR A 168 -6.13 31.16 -16.71
C THR A 168 -7.46 30.42 -16.69
N VAL A 169 -7.92 30.03 -15.50
CA VAL A 169 -9.17 29.30 -15.31
C VAL A 169 -10.01 29.96 -14.23
N SER A 170 -11.32 29.68 -14.23
CA SER A 170 -12.17 30.14 -13.16
C SER A 170 -11.75 29.55 -11.80
N THR A 171 -11.83 30.33 -10.73
CA THR A 171 -11.64 29.86 -9.34
C THR A 171 -12.62 28.75 -8.95
N ALA A 172 -13.77 28.66 -9.64
CA ALA A 172 -14.75 27.58 -9.48
C ALA A 172 -14.42 26.30 -10.25
N ASN A 173 -13.43 26.30 -11.15
CA ASN A 173 -13.05 25.11 -11.90
C ASN A 173 -12.43 24.06 -10.96
N ARG A 174 -13.03 22.86 -10.93
CA ARG A 174 -12.63 21.73 -10.07
C ARG A 174 -11.68 20.75 -10.76
N ASP A 175 -11.55 20.79 -12.07
CA ASP A 175 -10.67 19.90 -12.84
C ASP A 175 -9.19 20.08 -12.46
N VAL A 176 -8.82 21.26 -11.92
CA VAL A 176 -7.48 21.52 -11.41
C VAL A 176 -7.10 20.63 -10.22
N PHE A 177 -8.08 20.01 -9.56
CA PHE A 177 -7.86 19.08 -8.44
C PHE A 177 -7.81 17.62 -8.88
N ALA A 178 -7.88 17.33 -10.18
CA ALA A 178 -7.86 15.97 -10.70
C ALA A 178 -6.56 15.23 -10.30
N GLN A 179 -6.73 13.99 -9.85
CA GLN A 179 -5.66 13.08 -9.41
C GLN A 179 -5.47 11.89 -10.38
N ASN A 180 -5.87 12.06 -11.64
CA ASN A 180 -5.89 10.96 -12.62
C ASN A 180 -4.60 10.86 -13.46
N MET A 181 -3.67 11.81 -13.33
CA MET A 181 -2.39 11.82 -14.04
C MET A 181 -1.26 12.28 -13.12
N PRO A 182 -0.10 11.61 -13.12
CA PRO A 182 1.07 12.03 -12.34
C PRO A 182 1.57 13.42 -12.74
N GLY A 183 1.71 14.33 -11.78
CA GLY A 183 2.15 15.69 -12.08
C GLY A 183 2.17 16.64 -10.88
N ILE A 184 2.33 17.91 -11.19
CA ILE A 184 2.17 19.01 -10.23
C ILE A 184 1.26 20.08 -10.85
N THR A 185 0.41 20.68 -10.02
CA THR A 185 -0.46 21.79 -10.41
C THR A 185 -0.19 22.95 -9.46
N LEU A 186 0.35 24.05 -10.00
CA LEU A 186 0.61 25.28 -9.27
C LEU A 186 -0.53 26.27 -9.50
N LEU A 187 -1.06 26.85 -8.42
CA LEU A 187 -2.16 27.81 -8.48
C LEU A 187 -1.73 29.14 -7.87
N LEU A 188 -1.95 30.23 -8.60
CA LEU A 188 -1.76 31.58 -8.07
C LEU A 188 -3.03 32.05 -7.35
N LEU A 189 -2.94 32.26 -6.03
CA LEU A 189 -4.05 32.49 -5.11
C LEU A 189 -4.10 33.95 -4.65
N GLY A 190 -5.30 34.48 -4.36
CA GLY A 190 -5.45 35.84 -3.81
C GLY A 190 -5.59 36.96 -4.85
N GLY A 191 -6.01 36.65 -6.08
CA GLY A 191 -6.31 37.66 -7.10
C GLY A 191 -7.68 38.31 -6.96
N GLU A 192 -7.80 39.56 -7.40
CA GLU A 192 -9.10 40.20 -7.61
C GLU A 192 -9.79 39.59 -8.84
N GLY A 193 -10.96 38.99 -8.64
CA GLY A 193 -11.78 38.40 -9.70
C GLY A 193 -12.04 36.89 -9.57
N ASN A 194 -12.74 36.34 -10.55
CA ASN A 194 -13.17 34.93 -10.55
C ASN A 194 -12.21 34.01 -11.33
N GLU A 195 -10.98 34.46 -11.55
CA GLU A 195 -9.97 33.77 -12.36
C GLU A 195 -8.64 33.63 -11.63
N ARG A 196 -7.95 32.51 -11.89
CA ARG A 196 -6.62 32.22 -11.34
C ARG A 196 -5.70 31.64 -12.42
N LEU A 197 -4.42 31.99 -12.33
CA LEU A 197 -3.38 31.37 -13.14
C LEU A 197 -3.11 29.96 -12.61
N VAL A 198 -3.10 28.99 -13.51
CA VAL A 198 -2.79 27.60 -13.25
C VAL A 198 -1.65 27.18 -14.16
N VAL A 199 -0.61 26.63 -13.55
CA VAL A 199 0.50 25.99 -14.25
C VAL A 199 0.46 24.50 -13.96
N ASN A 200 0.53 23.70 -15.02
CA ASN A 200 0.61 22.26 -14.96
C ASN A 200 2.05 21.85 -15.30
N GLY A 201 2.62 21.05 -14.41
CA GLY A 201 3.90 20.36 -14.62
C GLY A 201 3.65 18.87 -14.78
N ARG A 202 4.34 18.26 -15.74
CA ARG A 202 4.34 16.80 -15.92
C ARG A 202 5.43 16.19 -15.09
N TYR A 203 5.11 15.10 -14.40
CA TYR A 203 6.11 14.37 -13.65
C TYR A 203 7.21 13.90 -14.58
N LEU A 204 8.42 14.38 -14.33
CA LEU A 204 9.60 13.71 -14.83
C LEU A 204 9.86 12.60 -13.82
N VAL A 205 9.89 11.36 -14.31
CA VAL A 205 10.70 10.37 -13.63
C VAL A 205 12.08 10.99 -13.62
N SER A 206 12.54 11.43 -12.44
CA SER A 206 13.81 12.09 -12.32
C SER A 206 14.84 11.08 -12.81
N GLU A 207 15.35 11.30 -14.02
CA GLU A 207 16.68 10.83 -14.38
C GLU A 207 17.59 11.60 -13.43
N SER A 208 17.77 11.06 -12.22
CA SER A 208 18.67 11.58 -11.23
C SER A 208 20.05 11.70 -11.87
N THR A 209 20.36 12.91 -12.35
CA THR A 209 21.69 13.38 -12.70
C THR A 209 22.57 12.36 -13.42
N ALA A 210 22.16 11.80 -14.57
CA ALA A 210 23.05 11.11 -15.53
C ALA A 210 24.25 10.35 -14.91
N GLY A 211 24.03 9.63 -13.81
CA GLY A 211 24.79 8.45 -13.46
C GLY A 211 24.04 7.37 -14.19
N GLN A 212 24.65 6.81 -15.22
CA GLN A 212 24.15 5.70 -16.05
C GLN A 212 22.96 5.00 -15.41
N SER A 213 21.79 4.98 -16.08
CA SER A 213 20.66 4.13 -15.67
C SER A 213 21.18 2.71 -15.43
N ASN A 214 21.47 2.40 -14.17
CA ASN A 214 21.96 1.10 -13.75
C ASN A 214 20.73 0.24 -13.46
N ILE A 215 19.87 0.18 -14.48
CA ILE A 215 18.85 -0.83 -14.60
C ILE A 215 19.57 -2.05 -15.15
N VAL A 216 19.74 -3.05 -14.30
CA VAL A 216 20.40 -4.30 -14.65
C VAL A 216 19.43 -5.45 -14.47
N ASN A 217 19.65 -6.54 -15.19
CA ASN A 217 18.89 -7.76 -15.03
C ASN A 217 19.52 -8.66 -13.96
N LEU A 218 18.79 -9.70 -13.57
CA LEU A 218 19.35 -10.76 -12.73
C LEU A 218 20.66 -11.30 -13.33
N GLY A 219 21.71 -11.38 -12.49
CA GLY A 219 23.05 -11.84 -12.86
C GLY A 219 24.00 -10.76 -13.37
N GLU A 220 23.50 -9.55 -13.67
CA GLU A 220 24.33 -8.42 -14.08
C GLU A 220 24.81 -7.60 -12.86
N THR A 221 25.97 -6.95 -13.01
CA THR A 221 26.56 -6.09 -11.98
C THR A 221 26.15 -4.64 -12.20
N ALA A 222 25.53 -4.03 -11.19
CA ALA A 222 25.22 -2.61 -11.15
C ALA A 222 26.23 -1.84 -10.31
N GLN A 223 26.50 -0.58 -10.71
CA GLN A 223 27.35 0.34 -9.95
C GLN A 223 26.48 1.31 -9.13
N LEU A 224 26.69 1.39 -7.83
CA LEU A 224 26.09 2.38 -6.95
C LEU A 224 27.21 3.21 -6.32
N ASP A 225 27.57 4.34 -6.95
CA ASP A 225 28.73 5.16 -6.59
C ASP A 225 30.04 4.34 -6.51
N ASN A 226 30.50 4.07 -5.29
CA ASN A 226 31.71 3.33 -4.95
C ASN A 226 31.40 1.90 -4.51
N VAL A 227 30.22 1.39 -4.86
CA VAL A 227 29.75 0.04 -4.56
C VAL A 227 29.37 -0.67 -5.85
N GLN A 228 29.69 -1.94 -5.95
CA GLN A 228 29.17 -2.83 -6.99
C GLN A 228 28.20 -3.83 -6.36
N ILE A 229 27.07 -4.05 -7.02
CA ILE A 229 26.04 -5.00 -6.56
C ILE A 229 25.72 -5.95 -7.71
N THR A 230 25.76 -7.24 -7.42
CA THR A 230 25.36 -8.30 -8.37
C THR A 230 24.29 -9.16 -7.72
N VAL A 231 23.21 -9.46 -8.44
CA VAL A 231 22.13 -10.33 -7.94
C VAL A 231 22.17 -11.68 -8.65
N PRO A 232 22.86 -12.70 -8.10
CA PRO A 232 22.94 -14.02 -8.72
C PRO A 232 21.62 -14.79 -8.68
N SER A 233 20.79 -14.63 -7.65
CA SER A 233 19.60 -15.46 -7.47
C SER A 233 18.48 -14.80 -6.69
N VAL A 234 17.25 -15.20 -7.02
CA VAL A 234 16.03 -14.89 -6.28
C VAL A 234 15.28 -16.16 -5.95
N SER A 235 14.48 -16.15 -4.89
CA SER A 235 13.68 -17.29 -4.45
C SER A 235 12.30 -16.85 -3.97
N TYR A 236 11.28 -17.60 -4.36
CA TYR A 236 9.89 -17.43 -3.90
C TYR A 236 9.55 -18.57 -2.94
N VAL A 237 9.12 -18.23 -1.73
CA VAL A 237 8.90 -19.17 -0.62
C VAL A 237 7.49 -18.98 -0.05
N PRO A 238 6.48 -19.66 -0.64
CA PRO A 238 5.10 -19.57 -0.16
C PRO A 238 4.81 -20.49 1.03
N ASP A 239 5.45 -21.67 1.08
CA ASP A 239 5.04 -22.77 1.96
C ASP A 239 6.03 -23.01 3.10
N ARG A 240 6.08 -22.08 4.06
CA ARG A 240 6.86 -22.26 5.29
C ARG A 240 6.08 -21.87 6.54
N PRO A 241 6.32 -22.55 7.68
CA PRO A 241 5.62 -22.25 8.93
C PRO A 241 5.90 -20.83 9.46
N GLU A 242 7.03 -20.24 9.09
CA GLU A 242 7.38 -18.86 9.44
C GLU A 242 6.67 -17.80 8.56
N VAL A 243 6.06 -18.22 7.44
CA VAL A 243 5.34 -17.34 6.53
C VAL A 243 3.91 -17.13 7.05
N PRO A 244 3.46 -15.88 7.25
CA PRO A 244 2.08 -15.60 7.63
C PRO A 244 1.07 -16.07 6.57
N ASN A 245 -0.09 -16.54 7.02
CA ASN A 245 -1.17 -16.95 6.11
C ASN A 245 -1.54 -15.81 5.13
N GLY A 246 -1.66 -16.15 3.83
CA GLY A 246 -1.97 -15.21 2.75
C GLY A 246 -0.77 -14.46 2.17
N PHE A 247 0.44 -14.71 2.70
CA PHE A 247 1.68 -14.14 2.22
C PHE A 247 2.65 -15.21 1.75
N ALA A 248 3.73 -14.76 1.12
CA ALA A 248 4.90 -15.53 0.75
C ALA A 248 6.15 -14.68 1.03
N PHE A 249 7.30 -15.32 1.24
CA PHE A 249 8.57 -14.62 1.25
C PHE A 249 9.20 -14.60 -0.14
N PHE A 250 9.72 -13.44 -0.52
CA PHE A 250 10.57 -13.27 -1.70
C PHE A 250 11.97 -12.89 -1.23
N GLN A 251 12.95 -13.71 -1.57
CA GLN A 251 14.33 -13.58 -1.11
C GLN A 251 15.24 -13.24 -2.29
N ILE A 252 16.12 -12.27 -2.09
CA ILE A 252 17.09 -11.81 -3.07
C ILE A 252 18.47 -12.05 -2.48
N ASP A 253 19.22 -12.98 -3.07
CA ASP A 253 20.63 -13.18 -2.73
C ASP A 253 21.45 -12.25 -3.61
N TYR A 254 22.34 -11.48 -3.00
CA TYR A 254 23.17 -10.51 -3.70
C TYR A 254 24.60 -10.48 -3.15
N GLU A 255 25.52 -10.14 -4.03
CA GLU A 255 26.90 -9.83 -3.71
C GLU A 255 27.09 -8.32 -3.76
N ILE A 256 27.71 -7.77 -2.73
CA ILE A 256 28.03 -6.35 -2.62
C ILE A 256 29.53 -6.19 -2.41
N GLN A 257 30.15 -5.35 -3.23
CA GLN A 257 31.57 -5.03 -3.15
C GLN A 257 31.75 -3.53 -2.96
N ASN A 258 32.53 -3.12 -1.96
CA ASN A 258 32.99 -1.74 -1.84
C ASN A 258 34.24 -1.55 -2.71
N VAL A 259 34.10 -0.85 -3.84
CA VAL A 259 35.20 -0.49 -4.74
C VAL A 259 35.80 0.89 -4.41
N GLY A 260 35.31 1.54 -3.35
CA GLY A 260 35.81 2.80 -2.84
C GLY A 260 37.06 2.69 -1.97
N LEU A 261 37.51 3.86 -1.51
CA LEU A 261 38.70 4.00 -0.64
C LEU A 261 38.36 4.10 0.85
N THR A 262 37.07 4.22 1.20
CA THR A 262 36.59 4.40 2.57
C THR A 262 35.61 3.28 2.94
N ALA A 263 35.49 2.98 4.23
CA ALA A 263 34.45 2.06 4.71
C ALA A 263 33.05 2.67 4.47
N LEU A 264 32.12 1.84 4.02
CA LEU A 264 30.71 2.19 3.83
C LEU A 264 29.90 1.67 5.02
N ASP A 265 29.09 2.53 5.64
CA ASP A 265 28.05 2.07 6.57
C ASP A 265 26.88 1.50 5.75
N THR A 266 26.63 0.21 5.89
CA THR A 266 25.55 -0.47 5.14
C THR A 266 24.16 0.02 5.53
N LYS A 267 24.01 0.72 6.67
CA LYS A 267 22.74 1.35 7.07
C LYS A 267 22.32 2.50 6.17
N LEU A 268 23.24 3.07 5.39
CA LEU A 268 22.94 4.12 4.43
C LEU A 268 22.24 3.56 3.18
N LEU A 269 22.19 2.23 3.02
CA LEU A 269 21.51 1.57 1.92
C LEU A 269 20.05 1.32 2.27
N GLN A 270 19.17 1.84 1.42
CA GLN A 270 17.75 1.53 1.44
C GLN A 270 17.45 0.50 0.36
N LEU A 271 16.87 -0.63 0.78
CA LEU A 271 16.54 -1.76 -0.08
C LEU A 271 15.01 -1.87 -0.15
N THR A 272 14.45 -1.67 -1.35
CA THR A 272 12.99 -1.67 -1.56
C THR A 272 12.64 -2.54 -2.74
N LEU A 273 11.60 -3.37 -2.61
CA LEU A 273 11.07 -4.18 -3.71
C LEU A 273 9.76 -3.56 -4.20
N VAL A 274 9.54 -3.51 -5.51
CA VAL A 274 8.35 -2.91 -6.12
C VAL A 274 7.78 -3.84 -7.19
N ASP A 275 6.45 -3.97 -7.25
CA ASP A 275 5.77 -4.73 -8.29
C ASP A 275 5.42 -3.88 -9.54
N ASN A 276 4.79 -4.50 -10.53
CA ASN A 276 4.40 -3.87 -11.79
C ASN A 276 3.29 -2.81 -11.66
N VAL A 277 2.53 -2.82 -10.57
CA VAL A 277 1.47 -1.82 -10.29
C VAL A 277 1.95 -0.74 -9.32
N GLY A 278 3.20 -0.82 -8.85
CA GLY A 278 3.86 0.19 -8.03
C GLY A 278 3.71 -0.02 -6.52
N ASN A 279 3.19 -1.16 -6.06
CA ASN A 279 3.20 -1.45 -4.62
C ASN A 279 4.64 -1.69 -4.17
N GLN A 280 4.98 -1.15 -3.01
CA GLN A 280 6.31 -1.27 -2.43
C GLN A 280 6.29 -2.23 -1.23
N TYR A 281 7.32 -3.05 -1.15
CA TYR A 281 7.55 -4.00 -0.07
C TYR A 281 8.85 -3.64 0.65
N ALA A 282 8.73 -3.41 1.95
CA ALA A 282 9.87 -3.12 2.81
C ALA A 282 10.64 -4.40 3.16
N LEU A 283 11.94 -4.23 3.43
CA LEU A 283 12.80 -5.30 3.90
C LEU A 283 12.22 -5.94 5.16
N ASN A 284 12.03 -7.26 5.14
CA ASN A 284 11.49 -8.04 6.24
C ASN A 284 12.65 -8.81 6.93
N PRO A 285 13.00 -8.48 8.18
CA PRO A 285 14.10 -9.13 8.88
C PRO A 285 13.96 -10.64 9.03
N ALA A 286 12.73 -11.15 9.23
CA ALA A 286 12.49 -12.58 9.36
C ALA A 286 12.72 -13.29 8.02
N ALA A 287 12.22 -12.72 6.92
CA ALA A 287 12.44 -13.25 5.58
C ALA A 287 13.93 -13.24 5.18
N SER A 288 14.67 -12.17 5.53
CA SER A 288 16.11 -12.06 5.26
C SER A 288 16.93 -13.09 6.05
N GLN A 289 16.57 -13.35 7.31
CA GLN A 289 17.28 -14.34 8.15
C GLN A 289 17.09 -15.78 7.67
N LEU A 290 15.99 -16.07 6.98
CA LEU A 290 15.71 -17.36 6.37
C LEU A 290 16.37 -17.55 5.00
N GLY A 291 17.12 -16.55 4.54
CA GLY A 291 17.86 -16.56 3.28
C GLY A 291 19.06 -17.51 3.30
N ASN A 292 19.71 -17.65 2.14
CA ASN A 292 20.93 -18.46 2.02
C ASN A 292 22.15 -17.79 2.66
N PHE A 293 22.12 -16.45 2.77
CA PHE A 293 23.20 -15.64 3.33
C PHE A 293 22.69 -14.76 4.49
N PRO A 294 23.58 -14.31 5.39
CA PRO A 294 23.21 -13.38 6.43
C PRO A 294 22.62 -12.08 5.87
N ALA A 295 21.75 -11.43 6.64
CA ALA A 295 21.30 -10.08 6.30
C ALA A 295 22.49 -9.11 6.30
N LEU A 296 22.47 -8.14 5.39
CA LEU A 296 23.51 -7.12 5.32
C LEU A 296 23.49 -6.24 6.57
N GLY A 297 24.66 -6.02 7.15
CA GLY A 297 24.80 -5.16 8.32
C GLY A 297 26.24 -4.78 8.62
N GLY A 298 26.40 -3.72 9.42
CA GLY A 298 27.70 -3.21 9.83
C GLY A 298 28.40 -2.37 8.76
N PHE A 299 29.73 -2.43 8.74
CA PHE A 299 30.56 -1.68 7.80
C PHE A 299 31.13 -2.59 6.72
N LEU A 300 31.12 -2.11 5.49
CA LEU A 300 31.80 -2.74 4.36
C LEU A 300 33.10 -1.99 4.10
N ASN A 301 34.25 -2.59 4.44
CA ASN A 301 35.55 -1.94 4.29
C ASN A 301 35.93 -1.77 2.81
N ALA A 302 36.87 -0.87 2.52
CA ALA A 302 37.39 -0.66 1.18
C ALA A 302 37.92 -1.97 0.57
N GLY A 303 37.49 -2.31 -0.65
CA GLY A 303 37.82 -3.54 -1.36
C GLY A 303 37.09 -4.80 -0.88
N GLN A 304 36.28 -4.72 0.18
CA GLN A 304 35.60 -5.88 0.74
C GLN A 304 34.42 -6.31 -0.14
N VAL A 305 34.31 -7.62 -0.35
CA VAL A 305 33.16 -8.29 -0.98
C VAL A 305 32.38 -9.05 0.10
N LEU A 306 31.06 -8.96 0.08
CA LEU A 306 30.17 -9.66 1.00
C LEU A 306 28.94 -10.21 0.25
N GLN A 307 28.49 -11.39 0.62
CA GLN A 307 27.22 -11.96 0.16
C GLN A 307 26.17 -11.78 1.25
N ALA A 308 24.97 -11.38 0.85
CA ALA A 308 23.86 -11.12 1.76
C ALA A 308 22.52 -11.50 1.13
N THR A 309 21.51 -11.72 1.98
CA THR A 309 20.14 -11.93 1.53
C THR A 309 19.24 -10.79 2.01
N ALA A 310 18.45 -10.24 1.08
CA ALA A 310 17.35 -9.32 1.36
C ALA A 310 16.02 -10.05 1.15
N GLY A 311 15.26 -10.23 2.21
CA GLY A 311 13.94 -10.87 2.19
C GLY A 311 12.80 -9.86 2.30
N TYR A 312 11.69 -10.16 1.62
CA TYR A 312 10.47 -9.37 1.56
C TYR A 312 9.26 -10.26 1.82
N GLN A 313 8.20 -9.68 2.37
CA GLN A 313 6.90 -10.34 2.48
C GLN A 313 5.98 -9.78 1.40
N ILE A 314 5.48 -10.66 0.52
CA ILE A 314 4.59 -10.32 -0.58
C ILE A 314 3.29 -11.13 -0.49
N PRO A 315 2.18 -10.68 -1.11
CA PRO A 315 0.94 -11.46 -1.15
C PRO A 315 1.14 -12.79 -1.91
N LEU A 316 0.54 -13.88 -1.42
CA LEU A 316 0.64 -15.23 -2.01
C LEU A 316 0.08 -15.29 -3.46
N GLY A 317 -0.86 -14.41 -3.80
CA GLY A 317 -1.50 -14.33 -5.12
C GLY A 317 -1.01 -13.17 -5.97
N LEU A 318 0.23 -12.70 -5.77
CA LEU A 318 0.75 -11.55 -6.52
C LEU A 318 0.78 -11.84 -8.03
N THR A 319 0.07 -11.02 -8.81
CA THR A 319 0.05 -11.10 -10.28
C THR A 319 1.07 -10.14 -10.88
N SER A 320 2.32 -10.60 -10.99
CA SER A 320 3.37 -9.86 -11.69
C SER A 320 4.26 -10.81 -12.48
N ASP A 321 4.81 -10.37 -13.62
CA ASP A 321 5.82 -11.18 -14.33
C ASP A 321 7.25 -10.79 -13.90
N THR A 322 7.42 -9.58 -13.38
CA THR A 322 8.69 -9.01 -12.92
C THR A 322 8.52 -8.25 -11.61
N LEU A 323 9.57 -8.21 -10.81
CA LEU A 323 9.69 -7.35 -9.64
C LEU A 323 10.93 -6.48 -9.82
N ASN A 324 10.85 -5.24 -9.37
CA ASN A 324 11.95 -4.29 -9.44
C ASN A 324 12.54 -4.12 -8.05
N TRP A 325 13.80 -4.46 -7.88
CA TRP A 325 14.52 -4.23 -6.64
C TRP A 325 15.35 -2.95 -6.76
N PHE A 326 15.07 -1.99 -5.88
CA PHE A 326 15.76 -0.73 -5.80
C PHE A 326 16.72 -0.72 -4.63
N VAL A 327 17.95 -0.29 -4.90
CA VAL A 327 18.95 -0.01 -3.87
C VAL A 327 19.34 1.45 -3.99
N ALA A 328 19.04 2.23 -2.96
CA ALA A 328 19.37 3.65 -2.90
C ALA A 328 20.36 3.92 -1.77
N ARG A 329 21.31 4.84 -2.01
CA ARG A 329 22.18 5.40 -0.98
C ARG A 329 21.56 6.69 -0.46
N THR A 330 21.24 6.72 0.82
CA THR A 330 20.54 7.85 1.46
C THR A 330 21.40 9.11 1.60
N ASP A 331 22.72 8.99 1.58
CA ASP A 331 23.67 10.10 1.74
C ASP A 331 24.07 10.76 0.42
N SER A 332 24.08 10.02 -0.69
CA SER A 332 24.40 10.55 -2.03
C SER A 332 23.18 10.71 -2.94
N GLY A 333 22.07 10.04 -2.63
CA GLY A 333 20.91 9.96 -3.52
C GLY A 333 21.10 9.03 -4.73
N ALA A 334 22.26 8.35 -4.84
CA ALA A 334 22.49 7.39 -5.91
C ALA A 334 21.53 6.20 -5.80
N GLN A 335 21.09 5.67 -6.93
CA GLN A 335 20.15 4.55 -6.97
C GLN A 335 20.49 3.59 -8.11
N ILE A 336 20.26 2.30 -7.87
CA ILE A 336 20.24 1.27 -8.90
C ILE A 336 18.90 0.54 -8.88
N GLN A 337 18.55 -0.06 -10.02
CA GLN A 337 17.37 -0.91 -10.17
C GLN A 337 17.78 -2.25 -10.74
N VAL A 338 17.31 -3.33 -10.13
CA VAL A 338 17.48 -4.69 -10.64
C VAL A 338 16.11 -5.22 -11.06
N SER A 339 15.98 -5.58 -12.34
CA SER A 339 14.80 -6.26 -12.87
C SER A 339 14.90 -7.75 -12.56
N LEU A 340 13.95 -8.25 -11.76
CA LEU A 340 13.94 -9.61 -11.25
C LEU A 340 12.76 -10.37 -11.87
N PRO A 341 12.98 -11.54 -12.50
CA PRO A 341 11.88 -12.38 -12.94
C PRO A 341 11.10 -12.88 -11.72
N PHE A 342 9.77 -12.80 -11.77
CA PHE A 342 8.91 -13.32 -10.72
C PHE A 342 8.14 -14.54 -11.18
N THR A 343 8.53 -15.71 -10.68
CA THR A 343 7.91 -17.00 -11.03
C THR A 343 6.78 -17.41 -10.09
N GLY A 344 6.41 -16.56 -9.13
CA GLY A 344 5.32 -16.82 -8.18
C GLY A 344 3.92 -16.44 -8.71
N SER A 345 3.85 -15.79 -9.88
CA SER A 345 2.58 -15.47 -10.54
C SER A 345 2.00 -16.69 -11.28
N PRO A 346 0.67 -16.88 -11.29
CA PRO A 346 0.01 -17.90 -12.11
C PRO A 346 0.37 -17.77 -13.61
N SER A 347 0.67 -16.55 -14.08
CA SER A 347 1.06 -16.26 -15.47
C SER A 347 2.50 -16.71 -15.79
N ALA A 348 3.42 -16.60 -14.83
CA ALA A 348 4.83 -16.97 -15.01
C ALA A 348 5.07 -18.49 -14.89
N ALA A 349 4.27 -19.19 -14.07
CA ALA A 349 4.22 -20.64 -14.07
C ALA A 349 3.81 -21.22 -15.44
N ALA A 350 3.12 -20.42 -16.24
CA ALA A 350 2.50 -20.88 -17.47
C ALA A 350 3.27 -20.52 -18.76
N GLN A 351 4.15 -19.51 -18.74
CA GLN A 351 5.03 -19.19 -19.88
C GLN A 351 6.27 -20.10 -20.00
N SER A 352 6.56 -20.89 -18.97
CA SER A 352 7.74 -21.77 -18.92
C SER A 352 7.39 -23.24 -18.67
N THR A 353 6.14 -23.62 -18.95
CA THR A 353 5.68 -25.01 -18.95
C THR A 353 5.28 -25.42 -20.34
N SER A 354 5.72 -26.61 -20.77
CA SER A 354 5.19 -27.24 -21.97
C SER A 354 4.14 -28.26 -21.55
N ILE A 355 2.89 -28.06 -21.96
CA ILE A 355 1.78 -28.96 -21.62
C ILE A 355 1.28 -29.60 -22.90
N THR A 356 1.19 -30.93 -22.87
CA THR A 356 0.69 -31.72 -23.99
C THR A 356 -0.48 -32.56 -23.52
N LEU A 357 -1.62 -32.41 -24.19
CA LEU A 357 -2.74 -33.31 -24.02
C LEU A 357 -2.54 -34.52 -24.94
N LEU A 358 -2.49 -35.72 -24.36
CA LEU A 358 -2.25 -36.97 -25.08
C LEU A 358 -3.56 -37.63 -25.52
N GLN A 359 -4.58 -37.56 -24.67
CA GLN A 359 -5.82 -38.30 -24.85
C GLN A 359 -7.00 -37.59 -24.16
N ALA A 360 -8.18 -37.71 -24.76
CA ALA A 360 -9.43 -37.24 -24.21
C ALA A 360 -10.53 -38.25 -24.56
N ASP A 361 -11.02 -38.99 -23.56
CA ASP A 361 -12.03 -40.03 -23.75
C ASP A 361 -13.26 -39.80 -22.89
N VAL A 362 -14.41 -40.10 -23.48
CA VAL A 362 -15.66 -40.19 -22.74
C VAL A 362 -15.74 -41.58 -22.11
N GLY A 363 -16.05 -41.65 -20.82
CA GLY A 363 -16.22 -42.91 -20.09
C GLY A 363 -17.33 -43.77 -20.68
N GLU A 364 -17.25 -45.08 -20.47
CA GLU A 364 -18.25 -46.05 -20.96
C GLU A 364 -19.66 -45.76 -20.43
N ASP A 365 -19.75 -45.13 -19.27
CA ASP A 365 -20.99 -44.69 -18.63
C ASP A 365 -21.60 -43.43 -19.27
N LEU A 366 -20.88 -42.81 -20.22
CA LEU A 366 -21.24 -41.57 -20.90
C LEU A 366 -21.45 -40.38 -19.95
N THR A 367 -21.03 -40.48 -18.69
CA THR A 367 -21.19 -39.41 -17.68
C THR A 367 -19.91 -38.68 -17.35
N THR A 368 -18.76 -39.28 -17.68
CA THR A 368 -17.44 -38.72 -17.38
C THR A 368 -16.62 -38.47 -18.65
N LEU A 369 -15.71 -37.50 -18.55
CA LEU A 369 -14.68 -37.19 -19.55
C LEU A 369 -13.32 -37.30 -18.87
N THR A 370 -12.47 -38.20 -19.33
CA THR A 370 -11.11 -38.37 -18.82
C THR A 370 -10.10 -37.78 -19.80
N LEU A 371 -9.28 -36.88 -19.29
CA LEU A 371 -8.21 -36.21 -20.01
C LEU A 371 -6.88 -36.74 -19.49
N VAL A 372 -5.98 -37.15 -20.40
CA VAL A 372 -4.63 -37.60 -20.06
C VAL A 372 -3.64 -36.71 -20.77
N GLY A 373 -2.66 -36.20 -20.03
CA GLY A 373 -1.64 -35.32 -20.56
C GLY A 373 -0.35 -35.38 -19.75
N GLN A 374 0.56 -34.48 -20.09
CA GLN A 374 1.81 -34.31 -19.39
C GLN A 374 2.17 -32.84 -19.29
N VAL A 375 2.75 -32.45 -18.15
CA VAL A 375 3.33 -31.13 -17.92
C VAL A 375 4.83 -31.29 -17.79
N THR A 376 5.57 -30.56 -18.62
CA THR A 376 7.02 -30.41 -18.51
C THR A 376 7.34 -29.04 -17.93
N ASN A 377 8.06 -29.01 -16.82
CA ASN A 377 8.58 -27.78 -16.23
C ASN A 377 9.92 -27.43 -16.91
N LEU A 378 9.94 -26.32 -17.67
CA LEU A 378 11.15 -25.83 -18.33
C LEU A 378 11.94 -24.84 -17.46
N ASN A 379 11.47 -24.55 -16.24
CA ASN A 379 12.16 -23.69 -15.29
C ASN A 379 13.22 -24.45 -14.46
N ASN A 380 14.05 -23.67 -13.76
CA ASN A 380 15.04 -24.14 -12.80
C ASN A 380 14.47 -24.30 -11.36
N GLN A 381 13.17 -24.06 -11.16
CA GLN A 381 12.48 -24.20 -9.87
C GLN A 381 11.25 -25.10 -10.01
N PRO A 382 10.85 -25.86 -8.98
CA PRO A 382 9.65 -26.70 -9.03
C PRO A 382 8.39 -25.84 -9.20
N ILE A 383 7.42 -26.37 -9.96
CA ILE A 383 6.11 -25.75 -10.15
C ILE A 383 5.07 -26.57 -9.41
N VAL A 384 4.15 -25.89 -8.74
CA VAL A 384 3.02 -26.53 -8.06
C VAL A 384 1.74 -26.15 -8.81
N ILE A 385 0.99 -27.15 -9.27
CA ILE A 385 -0.30 -26.97 -9.94
C ILE A 385 -1.40 -27.33 -8.94
N THR A 386 -2.34 -26.42 -8.75
CA THR A 386 -3.44 -26.52 -7.79
C THR A 386 -4.78 -26.66 -8.51
N GLU A 387 -5.87 -26.82 -7.76
CA GLU A 387 -7.21 -26.95 -8.34
C GLU A 387 -7.64 -25.70 -9.11
N SER A 388 -7.25 -24.50 -8.67
CA SER A 388 -7.57 -23.24 -9.36
C SER A 388 -6.88 -23.09 -10.72
N ASP A 389 -5.81 -23.86 -10.95
CA ASP A 389 -5.05 -23.81 -12.19
C ASP A 389 -5.64 -24.70 -13.27
N ILE A 390 -6.65 -25.52 -12.95
CA ILE A 390 -7.25 -26.49 -13.87
C ILE A 390 -8.75 -26.20 -13.98
N SER A 391 -9.24 -26.04 -15.21
CA SER A 391 -10.68 -25.88 -15.43
C SER A 391 -11.14 -26.51 -16.73
N LEU A 392 -12.41 -26.88 -16.77
CA LEU A 392 -13.11 -27.24 -18.00
C LEU A 392 -14.33 -26.34 -18.15
N THR A 393 -14.38 -25.57 -19.23
CA THR A 393 -15.43 -24.59 -19.49
C THR A 393 -16.00 -24.74 -20.89
N SER A 394 -17.31 -24.58 -21.08
CA SER A 394 -17.91 -24.51 -22.43
C SER A 394 -17.83 -23.11 -23.03
N ALA A 395 -18.11 -23.01 -24.34
CA ALA A 395 -18.08 -21.73 -25.07
C ALA A 395 -19.08 -20.68 -24.54
N ASP A 396 -20.10 -21.11 -23.80
CA ASP A 396 -21.08 -20.26 -23.12
C ASP A 396 -20.63 -19.81 -21.71
N GLY A 397 -19.43 -20.23 -21.26
CA GLY A 397 -18.86 -19.89 -19.96
C GLY A 397 -19.23 -20.83 -18.81
N SER A 398 -19.97 -21.92 -19.06
CA SER A 398 -20.31 -22.89 -17.99
C SER A 398 -19.11 -23.73 -17.58
N SER A 399 -18.81 -23.81 -16.29
CA SER A 399 -17.75 -24.67 -15.72
C SER A 399 -18.26 -26.06 -15.39
N TYR A 400 -17.42 -27.08 -15.61
CA TYR A 400 -17.72 -28.48 -15.30
C TYR A 400 -16.94 -28.96 -14.08
N LEU A 401 -17.57 -29.82 -13.28
CA LEU A 401 -16.99 -30.33 -12.05
C LEU A 401 -15.87 -31.34 -12.32
N MET A 402 -14.73 -31.13 -11.66
CA MET A 402 -13.66 -32.11 -11.59
C MET A 402 -14.06 -33.23 -10.62
N VAL A 403 -14.08 -34.46 -11.11
CA VAL A 403 -14.48 -35.66 -10.35
C VAL A 403 -13.29 -36.31 -9.69
N ALA A 404 -12.17 -36.42 -10.41
CA ALA A 404 -10.96 -37.07 -9.92
C ALA A 404 -9.72 -36.57 -10.66
N THR A 405 -8.56 -36.76 -10.03
CA THR A 405 -7.26 -36.48 -10.64
C THR A 405 -6.21 -37.46 -10.13
N ASN A 406 -5.28 -37.83 -11.02
CA ASN A 406 -4.13 -38.67 -10.71
C ASN A 406 -2.88 -38.10 -11.41
N PRO A 407 -1.83 -37.69 -10.67
CA PRO A 407 -1.72 -37.69 -9.21
C PRO A 407 -2.79 -36.79 -8.53
N PRO A 408 -3.08 -36.97 -7.23
CA PRO A 408 -3.95 -36.04 -6.52
C PRO A 408 -3.31 -34.65 -6.50
N LEU A 409 -4.14 -33.61 -6.62
CA LEU A 409 -3.68 -32.23 -6.46
C LEU A 409 -3.26 -31.96 -4.99
N PRO A 410 -2.29 -31.07 -4.75
CA PRO A 410 -1.54 -30.30 -5.75
C PRO A 410 -0.44 -31.15 -6.44
N TRP A 411 -0.22 -30.91 -7.75
CA TRP A 411 0.86 -31.58 -8.49
C TRP A 411 2.16 -30.80 -8.35
N SER A 412 3.20 -31.43 -7.84
CA SER A 412 4.56 -30.88 -7.85
C SER A 412 5.33 -31.38 -9.07
N VAL A 413 5.70 -30.47 -9.97
CA VAL A 413 6.53 -30.74 -11.16
C VAL A 413 7.93 -30.17 -10.92
N PRO A 414 8.93 -31.00 -10.57
CA PRO A 414 10.29 -30.52 -10.31
C PRO A 414 10.91 -29.82 -11.53
N ALA A 415 11.92 -28.99 -11.29
CA ALA A 415 12.67 -28.28 -12.33
C ALA A 415 13.21 -29.24 -13.41
N GLY A 416 12.97 -28.93 -14.69
CA GLY A 416 13.40 -29.74 -15.82
C GLY A 416 12.72 -31.11 -15.96
N GLN A 417 11.74 -31.43 -15.13
CA GLN A 417 11.06 -32.73 -15.13
C GLN A 417 9.70 -32.69 -15.83
N THR A 418 9.23 -33.87 -16.21
CA THR A 418 7.89 -34.08 -16.78
C THR A 418 7.06 -34.94 -15.84
N VAL A 419 5.84 -34.49 -15.55
CA VAL A 419 4.85 -35.24 -14.78
C VAL A 419 3.65 -35.54 -15.68
N GLN A 420 3.24 -36.80 -15.71
CA GLN A 420 2.00 -37.21 -16.37
C GLN A 420 0.82 -36.98 -15.44
N PHE A 421 -0.31 -36.59 -16.03
CA PHE A 421 -1.54 -36.40 -15.30
C PHE A 421 -2.72 -37.05 -16.01
N SER A 422 -3.70 -37.44 -15.22
CA SER A 422 -5.04 -37.76 -15.64
C SER A 422 -6.03 -36.94 -14.83
N VAL A 423 -6.99 -36.30 -15.49
CA VAL A 423 -8.08 -35.56 -14.84
C VAL A 423 -9.40 -36.02 -15.41
N THR A 424 -10.32 -36.39 -14.53
CA THR A 424 -11.68 -36.80 -14.89
C THR A 424 -12.65 -35.68 -14.51
N TYR A 425 -13.44 -35.24 -15.47
CA TYR A 425 -14.52 -34.28 -15.31
C TYR A 425 -15.88 -34.95 -15.50
N GLN A 426 -16.91 -34.31 -14.98
CA GLN A 426 -18.27 -34.56 -15.47
C GLN A 426 -18.32 -34.23 -16.97
N ARG A 427 -18.91 -35.12 -17.76
CA ARG A 427 -19.00 -34.96 -19.22
C ARG A 427 -19.80 -33.69 -19.55
N PRO A 428 -19.26 -32.81 -20.40
CA PRO A 428 -20.00 -31.68 -20.93
C PRO A 428 -21.24 -32.11 -21.73
N ASN A 429 -22.36 -31.43 -21.53
CA ASN A 429 -23.60 -31.69 -22.27
C ASN A 429 -23.64 -30.98 -23.65
N VAL A 430 -22.51 -30.42 -24.08
CA VAL A 430 -22.31 -29.66 -25.33
C VAL A 430 -21.32 -30.37 -26.26
N GLY A 431 -21.29 -29.99 -27.54
CA GLY A 431 -20.39 -30.60 -28.53
C GLY A 431 -18.93 -30.17 -28.43
N THR A 432 -18.64 -29.08 -27.72
CA THR A 432 -17.30 -28.51 -27.56
C THR A 432 -17.08 -27.95 -26.15
N ALA A 433 -15.86 -28.10 -25.63
CA ALA A 433 -15.44 -27.51 -24.36
C ALA A 433 -13.98 -27.08 -24.44
N VAL A 434 -13.54 -26.19 -23.57
CA VAL A 434 -12.16 -25.73 -23.45
C VAL A 434 -11.63 -26.20 -22.10
N PHE A 435 -10.59 -27.02 -22.17
CA PHE A 435 -9.83 -27.43 -20.99
C PHE A 435 -8.66 -26.45 -20.82
N ASN A 436 -8.56 -25.83 -19.65
CA ASN A 436 -7.44 -24.98 -19.29
C ASN A 436 -6.61 -25.66 -18.22
N VAL A 437 -5.30 -25.59 -18.37
CA VAL A 437 -4.36 -25.98 -17.33
C VAL A 437 -3.24 -24.93 -17.32
N LEU A 438 -3.07 -24.24 -16.19
CA LEU A 438 -2.30 -22.99 -16.10
C LEU A 438 -2.81 -21.96 -17.14
N SER A 439 -1.97 -21.46 -18.03
CA SER A 439 -2.36 -20.54 -19.13
C SER A 439 -2.65 -21.24 -20.45
N GLN A 440 -2.52 -22.57 -20.51
CA GLN A 440 -2.66 -23.31 -21.76
C GLN A 440 -4.08 -23.83 -21.92
N SER A 441 -4.72 -23.48 -23.04
CA SER A 441 -6.09 -23.86 -23.38
C SER A 441 -6.11 -24.90 -24.50
N PHE A 442 -6.92 -25.94 -24.33
CA PHE A 442 -7.15 -27.01 -25.29
C PHE A 442 -8.63 -27.06 -25.65
N GLN A 443 -8.95 -26.85 -26.93
CA GLN A 443 -10.31 -27.01 -27.41
C GLN A 443 -10.61 -28.49 -27.66
N LEU A 444 -11.59 -29.01 -26.93
CA LEU A 444 -12.15 -30.35 -27.09
C LEU A 444 -13.38 -30.28 -28.01
N THR A 445 -13.49 -31.25 -28.91
CA THR A 445 -14.60 -31.40 -29.84
C THR A 445 -15.08 -32.85 -29.87
N GLY A 446 -16.27 -33.11 -30.41
CA GLY A 446 -16.78 -34.49 -30.50
C GLY A 446 -17.22 -35.07 -29.15
N LEU A 447 -17.59 -34.22 -28.19
CA LEU A 447 -17.98 -34.62 -26.84
C LEU A 447 -19.40 -35.21 -26.75
N ARG A 448 -20.11 -35.36 -27.87
CA ARG A 448 -21.48 -35.87 -27.95
C ARG A 448 -21.56 -37.21 -28.67
#